data_AF-A0A0H2V4W3-F1
#
_entry.id   AF-A0A0H2V4W3-F1
#
_cell.length_a   1.000
_cell.length_b   1.000
_cell.length_c   1.000
_cell.angle_alpha   90.00
_cell.angle_beta   90.00
_cell.angle_gamma   90.00
#
_symmetry.space_group_name_H-M   'P 1'
#
loop_
_entity.id
_entity.type
_entity.pdbx_description
1 polymer ?
#
loop_
_entity_poly.entity_id
_entity_poly.type
_entity_poly.pdbx_seq_one_letter_code
_entity_poly.pdbx_strand_id
1 'polypeptide(L)'
;MLMILDGKPVPDNRADVTRRLGDHIHENRHSNHYEDEMFVIKYFQKGTAQIVFKRPELIDKLNNIIARHQSGSTASEMRGE
;
A
#
# COMPACT_ATOMS: atom_id res chain seq x y z
N MET A 1 7.61 1.81 -4.47
CA MET A 1 8.41 1.09 -3.43
C MET A 1 7.81 -0.25 -2.93
N LEU A 2 6.52 -0.54 -3.13
CA LEU A 2 5.88 -1.80 -2.65
C LEU A 2 6.36 -3.09 -3.35
N MET A 3 7.05 -2.99 -4.50
CA MET A 3 7.55 -4.14 -5.26
C MET A 3 8.68 -4.92 -4.54
N ILE A 4 9.28 -4.33 -3.49
CA ILE A 4 10.27 -5.00 -2.64
C ILE A 4 9.68 -6.25 -1.97
N LEU A 5 8.40 -6.22 -1.61
CA LEU A 5 7.71 -7.36 -0.98
C LEU A 5 7.47 -8.52 -1.96
N ASP A 6 7.37 -8.21 -3.25
CA ASP A 6 7.17 -9.17 -4.34
C ASP A 6 8.51 -9.75 -4.85
N GLY A 7 9.65 -9.27 -4.32
CA GLY A 7 10.99 -9.66 -4.78
C GLY A 7 11.31 -9.18 -6.21
N LYS A 8 10.45 -8.33 -6.78
CA LYS A 8 10.64 -7.76 -8.12
C LYS A 8 11.58 -6.56 -8.05
N PRO A 9 12.35 -6.30 -9.13
CA PRO A 9 13.15 -5.09 -9.22
C PRO A 9 12.24 -3.88 -9.01
N VAL A 10 12.63 -2.98 -8.11
CA VAL A 10 11.89 -1.75 -7.87
C VAL A 10 11.88 -0.97 -9.18
N PRO A 11 10.71 -0.66 -9.75
CA PRO A 11 10.63 0.09 -10.99
C PRO A 11 11.20 1.47 -10.73
N ASP A 12 11.81 2.05 -11.76
CA ASP A 12 12.37 3.39 -11.71
C ASP A 12 11.36 4.34 -11.03
N ASN A 13 11.84 5.06 -10.03
CA ASN A 13 11.05 5.93 -9.18
C ASN A 13 10.43 7.11 -9.96
N ARG A 14 10.89 7.40 -11.20
CA ARG A 14 10.23 8.34 -12.12
C ARG A 14 8.97 7.76 -12.78
N ALA A 15 8.75 6.45 -12.70
CA ALA A 15 7.55 5.76 -13.15
C ALA A 15 6.78 5.10 -11.99
N ASP A 16 7.03 5.55 -10.76
CA ASP A 16 6.37 5.03 -9.57
C ASP A 16 4.84 5.21 -9.66
N VAL A 17 4.14 4.28 -9.03
CA VAL A 17 2.69 4.21 -8.88
C VAL A 17 2.05 5.56 -8.56
N THR A 18 2.71 6.34 -7.71
CA THR A 18 2.20 7.65 -7.29
C THR A 18 2.09 8.64 -8.46
N ARG A 19 3.01 8.55 -9.43
CA ARG A 19 2.98 9.36 -10.65
C ARG A 19 1.94 8.86 -11.64
N ARG A 20 1.84 7.54 -11.84
CA ARG A 20 0.79 6.93 -12.68
C ARG A 20 -0.62 7.26 -12.18
N LEU A 21 -0.81 7.28 -10.86
CA LEU A 21 -2.06 7.68 -10.23
C LEU A 21 -2.34 9.17 -10.48
N GLY A 22 -1.33 10.04 -10.35
CA GLY A 22 -1.46 11.47 -10.63
C GLY A 22 -1.83 11.75 -12.09
N ASP A 23 -1.15 11.08 -13.03
CA ASP A 23 -1.44 11.16 -14.47
C ASP A 23 -2.87 10.68 -14.76
N HIS A 24 -3.29 9.53 -14.19
CA HIS A 24 -4.65 9.00 -14.35
C HIS A 24 -5.74 9.93 -13.77
N ILE A 25 -5.50 10.57 -12.62
CA ILE A 25 -6.45 11.54 -12.05
C ILE A 25 -6.53 12.79 -12.94
N HIS A 26 -5.42 13.19 -13.55
CA HIS A 26 -5.36 14.35 -14.44
C HIS A 26 -6.07 14.10 -15.78
N GLU A 27 -5.80 12.94 -16.40
CA GLU A 27 -6.38 12.54 -17.69
C GLU A 27 -7.85 12.12 -17.54
N ASN A 28 -8.19 11.47 -16.42
CA ASN A 28 -9.49 10.86 -16.17
C ASN A 28 -10.21 11.56 -14.99
N ARG A 29 -10.37 12.89 -15.07
CA ARG A 29 -11.03 13.72 -14.03
C ARG A 29 -12.44 13.28 -13.61
N HIS A 30 -13.14 12.49 -14.45
CA HIS A 30 -14.46 11.93 -14.15
C HIS A 30 -14.42 10.51 -13.60
N SER A 31 -13.26 9.84 -13.67
CA SER A 31 -13.07 8.53 -13.09
C SER A 31 -12.71 8.67 -11.61
N ASN A 32 -13.16 7.73 -10.79
CA ASN A 32 -12.92 7.65 -9.35
C ASN A 32 -12.24 6.32 -8.97
N HIS A 33 -11.72 5.60 -9.97
CA HIS A 33 -11.17 4.27 -9.86
C HIS A 33 -9.87 4.18 -10.65
N TYR A 34 -8.81 3.74 -9.97
CA TYR A 34 -7.53 3.35 -10.54
C TYR A 34 -7.24 1.91 -10.11
N GLU A 35 -6.77 1.08 -11.03
CA GLU A 35 -6.49 -0.31 -10.75
C GLU A 35 -5.18 -0.70 -11.41
N ASP A 36 -4.35 -1.39 -10.65
CA ASP A 36 -3.05 -1.91 -11.06
C ASP A 36 -2.96 -3.39 -10.67
N GLU A 37 -1.80 -4.01 -10.90
CA GLU A 37 -1.55 -5.41 -10.57
C GLU A 37 -1.54 -5.69 -9.06
N MET A 38 -1.26 -4.67 -8.24
CA MET A 38 -1.04 -4.83 -6.80
C MET A 38 -2.14 -4.23 -5.93
N PHE A 39 -2.83 -3.19 -6.40
CA PHE A 39 -3.87 -2.50 -5.64
C PHE A 39 -4.93 -1.89 -6.55
N VAL A 40 -6.08 -1.67 -5.93
CA VAL A 40 -7.19 -0.88 -6.44
C VAL A 40 -7.27 0.38 -5.58
N ILE A 41 -7.27 1.55 -6.21
CA ILE A 41 -7.41 2.85 -5.54
C ILE A 41 -8.71 3.46 -6.00
N LYS A 42 -9.67 3.57 -5.08
CA LYS A 42 -10.86 4.39 -5.27
C LYS A 42 -10.63 5.75 -4.62
N TYR A 43 -10.64 6.80 -5.41
CA TYR A 43 -10.38 8.16 -4.94
C TYR A 43 -11.64 9.03 -5.06
N PHE A 44 -11.86 9.86 -4.05
CA PHE A 44 -13.02 10.72 -3.92
C PHE A 44 -12.59 12.18 -4.06
N GLN A 45 -13.44 13.03 -4.65
CA GLN A 45 -13.16 14.45 -4.88
C GLN A 45 -12.84 15.24 -3.59
N LYS A 46 -13.14 14.68 -2.41
CA LYS A 46 -12.77 15.23 -1.09
C LYS A 46 -11.29 15.03 -0.72
N GLY A 47 -10.46 14.51 -1.64
CA GLY A 47 -9.05 14.20 -1.38
C GLY A 47 -8.84 12.94 -0.54
N THR A 48 -9.89 12.12 -0.36
CA THR A 48 -9.82 10.83 0.33
C THR A 48 -9.65 9.72 -0.69
N ALA A 49 -8.88 8.69 -0.35
CA ALA A 49 -8.76 7.49 -1.18
C ALA A 49 -8.87 6.22 -0.34
N GLN A 50 -9.59 5.22 -0.86
CA GLN A 50 -9.58 3.86 -0.37
C GLN A 50 -8.62 3.05 -1.23
N ILE A 51 -7.63 2.43 -0.59
CA ILE A 51 -6.66 1.55 -1.24
C ILE A 51 -6.97 0.12 -0.81
N VAL A 52 -7.26 -0.75 -1.77
CA VAL A 52 -7.49 -2.19 -1.56
C VAL A 52 -6.36 -2.95 -2.21
N PHE A 53 -5.65 -3.77 -1.43
CA PHE A 53 -4.61 -4.63 -1.96
C PHE A 53 -5.20 -5.89 -2.58
N LYS A 54 -4.75 -6.24 -3.78
CA LYS A 54 -5.22 -7.42 -4.51
C LYS A 54 -4.45 -8.70 -4.14
N ARG A 55 -3.28 -8.52 -3.52
CA ARG A 55 -2.33 -9.57 -3.14
C ARG A 55 -2.22 -9.68 -1.62
N PRO A 56 -3.10 -10.43 -0.95
CA PRO A 56 -3.08 -10.57 0.50
C PRO A 56 -1.76 -11.15 1.00
N GLU A 57 -1.09 -12.01 0.23
CA GLU A 57 0.20 -12.60 0.59
C GLU A 57 1.32 -11.57 0.79
N LEU A 58 1.25 -10.43 0.09
CA LEU A 58 2.21 -9.34 0.26
C LEU A 58 1.89 -8.51 1.50
N ILE A 59 0.62 -8.45 1.89
CA ILE A 59 0.17 -7.79 3.12
C ILE A 59 0.54 -8.59 4.34
N ASP A 60 0.46 -9.92 4.30
CA ASP A 60 0.95 -10.76 5.38
C ASP A 60 2.46 -10.59 5.61
N LYS A 61 3.25 -10.48 4.52
CA LYS A 61 4.68 -10.16 4.61
C LYS A 61 4.92 -8.77 5.21
N LEU A 62 4.18 -7.75 4.76
CA LEU A 62 4.27 -6.40 5.30
C LEU A 62 3.92 -6.38 6.80
N ASN A 63 2.80 -7.02 7.17
CA ASN A 63 2.35 -7.12 8.56
C ASN A 63 3.36 -7.87 9.42
N ASN A 64 4.01 -8.91 8.90
CA ASN A 64 5.08 -9.61 9.61
C ASN A 64 6.30 -8.70 9.83
N ILE A 65 6.69 -7.90 8.83
CA ILE A 65 7.76 -6.89 8.98
C ILE A 65 7.39 -5.84 10.04
N ILE A 66 6.16 -5.31 9.97
CA ILE A 66 5.65 -4.32 10.94
C ILE A 66 5.60 -4.93 12.35
N ALA A 67 5.05 -6.14 12.49
CA ALA A 67 4.94 -6.84 13.77
C ALA A 67 6.31 -7.07 14.41
N ARG A 68 7.32 -7.49 13.63
CA ARG A 68 8.71 -7.67 14.11
C ARG A 68 9.38 -6.36 14.53
N HIS A 69 8.93 -5.22 14.00
CA HIS A 69 9.46 -3.91 14.35
C HIS A 69 8.66 -3.24 15.49
N GLN A 70 7.38 -3.55 15.63
CA GLN A 70 6.53 -3.11 16.73
C GLN A 70 6.64 -4.00 17.98
N SER A 71 7.17 -5.22 17.85
CA SER A 71 7.44 -6.16 18.95
C SER A 71 8.59 -5.74 19.89
N GLY A 72 9.02 -4.47 19.85
CA GLY A 72 9.74 -3.83 20.95
C GLY A 72 8.83 -3.15 21.98
N SER A 73 7.51 -3.10 21.75
CA SER A 73 6.56 -2.35 22.59
C SER A 73 5.48 -3.20 23.26
N THR A 74 5.53 -4.54 23.15
CA THR A 74 4.59 -5.45 23.81
C THR A 74 5.35 -6.56 24.55
N ALA A 75 6.13 -6.17 25.56
CA ALA A 75 6.75 -7.10 26.51
C ALA A 75 6.50 -6.69 27.98
N SER A 76 5.36 -6.07 28.28
CA SER A 76 5.07 -5.62 29.65
C SER A 76 3.62 -5.75 30.14
N GLU A 77 2.72 -6.44 29.44
CA GLU A 77 1.32 -6.59 29.90
C GLU A 77 0.74 -8.01 29.77
N MET A 78 1.57 -9.04 30.02
CA MET A 78 1.06 -10.38 30.35
C MET A 78 1.76 -10.96 31.59
N ARG A 79 1.79 -10.17 32.67
CA ARG A 79 1.96 -10.66 34.04
C ARG A 79 1.04 -9.87 34.97
N GLY A 80 0.24 -10.61 35.73
CA GLY A 80 -0.83 -10.16 36.61
C GLY A 80 -1.99 -11.14 36.42
N GLU A 81 -1.82 -12.36 36.93
CA GLU A 81 -2.27 -12.80 38.27
C GLU A 81 -3.79 -12.80 38.41
#